data_AF-A0A7V5W697-F1
#
_entry.id   AF-A0A7V5W697-F1
#
_cell.length_a   1.000
_cell.length_b   1.000
_cell.length_c   1.000
_cell.angle_alpha   90.00
_cell.angle_beta   90.00
_cell.angle_gamma   90.00
#
_symmetry.space_group_name_H-M   'P 1'
#
loop_
_entity.id
_entity.type
_entity.pdbx_description
1 polymer ?
#
loop_
_entity_poly.entity_id
_entity_poly.type
_entity_poly.pdbx_seq_one_letter_code
_entity_poly.pdbx_strand_id
1 'polypeptide(L)' 'MKVWDVITAGDVFVDLILGGFSAWPQPGEEVFATRFAREIGGGAAITGCGLARLEMRVSL' A
#
# COMPACT_ATOMS: atom_id res chain seq x y z
N MET A 1 6.43 -11.12 -29.91
CA MET A 1 5.46 -10.11 -29.42
C MET A 1 5.60 -10.02 -27.91
N LYS A 2 5.53 -8.83 -27.28
CA LYS A 2 5.62 -8.71 -25.81
C LYS A 2 4.26 -9.00 -25.18
N VAL A 3 4.26 -9.85 -24.14
CA VAL A 3 3.04 -10.28 -23.42
C VAL A 3 2.55 -9.20 -22.45
N TRP A 4 3.48 -8.51 -21.78
CA TRP A 4 3.22 -7.48 -20.78
C TRP A 4 3.65 -6.10 -21.28
N ASP A 5 2.88 -5.09 -20.93
CA ASP A 5 3.19 -3.70 -21.24
C ASP A 5 4.14 -3.13 -20.18
N VAL A 6 3.98 -3.53 -18.91
CA VAL A 6 4.84 -3.17 -17.78
C VAL A 6 5.09 -4.38 -16.87
N ILE A 7 6.31 -4.49 -16.34
CA ILE A 7 6.62 -5.38 -15.21
C ILE A 7 7.04 -4.48 -14.04
N THR A 8 6.30 -4.52 -12.93
CA THR A 8 6.66 -3.83 -11.69
C THR A 8 7.46 -4.77 -10.82
N ALA A 9 8.62 -4.35 -10.31
CA ALA A 9 9.48 -5.19 -9.47
C ALA A 9 9.76 -4.50 -8.14
N GLY A 10 9.54 -5.22 -7.04
CA GLY A 10 9.76 -4.73 -5.68
C GLY A 10 8.88 -5.47 -4.68
N ASP A 11 8.88 -4.98 -3.45
CA ASP A 11 8.21 -5.66 -2.34
C ASP A 11 6.69 -5.50 -2.40
N VAL A 12 6.02 -6.51 -1.84
CA VAL A 12 4.59 -6.48 -1.49
C VAL A 12 4.49 -6.44 0.02
N PHE A 13 3.78 -5.45 0.55
CA PHE A 13 3.54 -5.32 1.98
C PHE A 13 2.07 -5.51 2.32
N VAL A 14 1.83 -5.84 3.58
CA VAL A 14 0.51 -5.71 4.21
C VAL A 14 0.60 -4.50 5.12
N ASP A 15 -0.05 -3.41 4.72
CA ASP A 15 -0.01 -2.17 5.48
C ASP A 15 -1.05 -2.24 6.60
N LEU A 16 -0.59 -2.00 7.82
CA LEU A 16 -1.42 -1.81 9.01
C LEU A 16 -1.60 -0.32 9.22
N ILE A 17 -2.75 0.21 8.80
CA ILE A 17 -3.03 1.64 8.85
C ILE A 17 -3.86 1.92 10.09
N LEU A 18 -3.20 2.49 11.11
CA LEU A 18 -3.86 3.03 12.29
C LEU A 18 -4.17 4.51 12.08
N GLY A 19 -5.35 4.96 12.51
CA GLY A 19 -5.78 6.33 12.35
C GLY A 19 -6.79 6.78 13.39
N GLY A 20 -7.18 8.06 13.29
CA GLY A 20 -8.12 8.67 14.23
C GLY A 20 -7.53 8.87 15.62
N PHE A 21 -6.21 9.12 15.70
CA PHE A 21 -5.55 9.53 16.92
C PHE A 21 -5.97 10.97 17.29
N SER A 22 -6.12 11.25 18.57
CA SER A 22 -6.34 12.63 19.05
C SER A 22 -5.11 13.51 18.91
N ALA A 23 -3.92 12.90 18.98
CA ALA A 23 -2.61 13.51 18.75
C ALA A 23 -1.59 12.42 18.40
N TRP A 24 -0.43 12.80 17.85
CA TRP A 24 0.68 11.86 17.71
C TRP A 24 1.31 11.58 19.08
N PRO A 25 1.51 10.30 19.45
CA PRO A 25 2.15 9.97 20.71
C PRO A 25 3.57 10.54 20.76
N GLN A 26 3.95 11.11 21.89
CA GLN A 26 5.35 11.42 22.18
C GLN A 26 6.09 10.16 22.66
N PRO A 27 7.44 10.16 22.67
CA PRO A 27 8.20 9.05 23.22
C PRO A 27 7.79 8.74 24.67
N GLY A 28 7.35 7.50 24.92
CA GLY A 28 6.88 7.02 26.22
C GLY A 28 5.38 7.17 26.46
N GLU A 29 4.62 7.72 25.52
CA GLU A 29 3.17 7.85 25.61
C GLU A 29 2.44 6.76 24.81
N GLU A 30 1.22 6.44 25.27
CA GLU A 30 0.27 5.59 24.55
C GLU A 30 -0.93 6.43 24.11
N VAL A 31 -1.36 6.26 22.85
CA VAL A 31 -2.56 6.91 22.31
C VAL A 31 -3.43 5.86 21.61
N PHE A 32 -4.73 5.91 21.86
CA PHE A 32 -5.70 5.03 21.20
C PHE A 32 -5.93 5.46 19.74
N ALA A 33 -5.77 4.51 18.81
CA ALA A 33 -6.30 4.63 17.46
C ALA A 33 -7.79 4.28 17.47
N THR A 34 -8.62 5.12 16.84
CA THR A 34 -10.06 4.89 16.72
C THR A 34 -10.46 4.29 15.37
N ARG A 35 -9.51 4.22 14.43
CA ARG A 35 -9.66 3.57 13.14
C ARG A 35 -8.49 2.62 12.87
N PHE A 36 -8.81 1.49 12.28
CA PHE A 36 -7.84 0.51 11.79
C PHE A 36 -8.26 0.02 10.40
N ALA A 37 -7.30 -0.11 9.49
CA ALA A 37 -7.46 -0.75 8.20
C ALA A 37 -6.24 -1.61 7.88
N ARG A 38 -6.47 -2.67 7.10
CA ARG A 38 -5.43 -3.52 6.53
C ARG A 38 -5.52 -3.45 5.02
N GLU A 39 -4.47 -2.99 4.38
CA GLU A 39 -4.43 -2.77 2.94
C GLU A 39 -3.20 -3.43 2.31
N ILE A 40 -3.23 -3.61 0.98
CA ILE A 40 -2.04 -4.03 0.24
C ILE A 40 -1.17 -2.80 0.03
N GLY A 41 0.05 -2.87 0.55
CA GLY A 41 1.08 -1.85 0.40
C GLY A 41 2.20 -2.28 -0.54
N GLY A 42 3.27 -1.47 -0.57
CA GLY A 42 4.43 -1.71 -1.40
C GLY A 42 4.33 -1.00 -2.75
N GLY A 43 5.40 -0.26 -3.08
CA GLY A 43 5.41 0.60 -4.27
C GLY A 43 5.17 -0.19 -5.57
N ALA A 44 5.73 -1.40 -5.68
CA ALA A 44 5.53 -2.25 -6.85
C ALA A 44 4.07 -2.71 -6.96
N ALA A 45 3.48 -3.18 -5.86
CA ALA A 45 2.08 -3.64 -5.84
C ALA A 45 1.10 -2.49 -6.13
N ILE A 46 1.24 -1.35 -5.45
CA ILE A 46 0.38 -0.17 -5.65
C ILE A 46 0.47 0.32 -7.10
N THR A 47 1.68 0.42 -7.64
CA THR A 47 1.90 0.85 -9.03
C THR A 47 1.29 -0.14 -10.02
N GLY A 48 1.52 -1.44 -9.81
CA GLY A 48 1.00 -2.48 -10.68
C GLY A 48 -0.53 -2.51 -10.71
N CYS A 49 -1.17 -2.42 -9.54
CA CYS A 49 -2.62 -2.30 -9.43
C CYS A 49 -3.16 -1.03 -10.10
N GLY A 50 -2.47 0.12 -9.93
CA GLY A 50 -2.83 1.37 -10.57
C GLY A 50 -2.80 1.29 -12.10
N LEU A 51 -1.72 0.73 -12.66
CA LEU A 51 -1.57 0.54 -14.11
C LEU A 51 -2.58 -0.46 -14.68
N ALA A 52 -2.88 -1.55 -13.95
CA ALA A 52 -3.92 -2.50 -14.35
C ALA A 52 -5.31 -1.84 -14.40
N ARG A 53 -5.62 -0.90 -13.49
CA ARG A 53 -6.86 -0.10 -13.52
C ARG A 53 -6.92 0.88 -14.69
N LEU A 54 -5.79 1.18 -15.32
CA LEU A 54 -5.68 1.94 -16.57
C LEU A 54 -5.61 1.02 -17.80
N GLU A 55 -6.07 -0.24 -17.66
CA GLU A 55 -6.19 -1.24 -18.72
C GLU A 55 -4.87 -1.73 -19.33
N MET A 56 -3.73 -1.50 -18.65
CA MET A 56 -2.44 -2.05 -19.06
C MET A 56 -2.30 -3.52 -18.66
N ARG A 57 -1.58 -4.32 -19.47
CA ARG A 57 -1.21 -5.69 -19.09
C ARG A 57 0.04 -5.64 -18.21
N VAL A 58 -0.12 -5.87 -16.92
CA VAL A 58 0.96 -5.77 -15.93
C VAL A 58 1.29 -7.13 -15.33
N SER A 59 2.59 -7.39 -15.14
CA SER A 59 3.09 -8.43 -14.23
C SER A 59 3.74 -7.77 -13.02
N LEU A 60 3.51 -8.33 -11.84
CA LEU A 60 4.18 -7.97 -10.59
C LEU A 60 5.05 -9.16 -10.15
#